data_AF-W1XUY8-F1
#
_entry.id   AF-W1XUY8-F1
#
_cell.length_a   1.000
_cell.length_b   1.000
_cell.length_c   1.000
_cell.angle_alpha   90.00
_cell.angle_beta   90.00
_cell.angle_gamma   90.00
#
_symmetry.space_group_name_H-M   'P 1'
#
loop_
_entity.id
_entity.type
_entity.pdbx_description
1 polymer ?
#
loop_
_entity_poly.entity_id
_entity_poly.type
_entity_poly.pdbx_seq_one_letter_code
_entity_poly.pdbx_strand_id
1 'polypeptide(L)'
;VDAAAVKASIERAFAKSNRAKTFFEYDSMEANGQQLVIHTTKEYPNMPGLLADPLFLIVDVQAEKDGRNFAKEGPIGTGPYVVKSFTKERA
;
A
#
# COMPACT_ATOMS: atom_id res chain seq x y z
N VAL A 1 -5.44 -8.12 -9.40
CA VAL A 1 -5.26 -7.55 -8.05
C VAL A 1 -6.50 -7.92 -7.25
N ASP A 2 -6.32 -8.72 -6.20
CA ASP A 2 -7.40 -9.18 -5.32
C ASP A 2 -7.37 -8.46 -3.96
N ALA A 3 -8.39 -8.69 -3.13
CA ALA A 3 -8.49 -8.03 -1.83
C ALA A 3 -7.34 -8.41 -0.88
N ALA A 4 -6.78 -9.61 -1.00
CA ALA A 4 -5.67 -10.06 -0.18
C ALA A 4 -4.38 -9.27 -0.49
N ALA A 5 -4.10 -9.03 -1.78
CA ALA A 5 -3.00 -8.20 -2.22
C ALA A 5 -3.17 -6.73 -1.76
N VAL A 6 -4.39 -6.19 -1.86
CA VAL A 6 -4.70 -4.83 -1.38
C VAL A 6 -4.49 -4.72 0.14
N LYS A 7 -5.03 -5.67 0.92
CA LYS A 7 -4.84 -5.74 2.37
C LYS A 7 -3.36 -5.74 2.74
N ALA A 8 -2.57 -6.65 2.13
CA ALA A 8 -1.14 -6.75 2.41
C ALA A 8 -0.41 -5.44 2.10
N SER A 9 -0.77 -4.76 1.02
CA SER A 9 -0.19 -3.46 0.64
C SER A 9 -0.49 -2.35 1.66
N ILE A 10 -1.72 -2.29 2.17
CA ILE A 10 -2.11 -1.31 3.21
C ILE A 10 -1.38 -1.62 4.52
N GLU A 11 -1.40 -2.87 4.99
CA GLU A 11 -0.68 -3.29 6.20
C GLU A 11 0.81 -2.97 6.12
N ARG A 12 1.42 -3.18 4.94
CA ARG A 12 2.81 -2.79 4.67
C ARG A 12 3.02 -1.29 4.86
N ALA A 13 2.12 -0.44 4.37
CA ALA A 13 2.24 1.02 4.53
C ALA A 13 2.25 1.41 6.01
N PHE A 14 1.38 0.82 6.83
CA PHE A 14 1.36 1.02 8.29
C PHE A 14 2.60 0.48 8.99
N ALA A 15 3.12 -0.68 8.57
CA ALA A 15 4.33 -1.26 9.14
C ALA A 15 5.60 -0.46 8.80
N LYS A 16 5.65 0.16 7.62
CA LYS A 16 6.84 0.88 7.12
C LYS A 16 6.85 2.37 7.43
N SER A 17 5.70 2.97 7.73
CA SER A 17 5.59 4.42 7.91
C SER A 17 4.63 4.81 9.03
N ASN A 18 5.18 5.44 10.08
CA ASN A 18 4.37 6.04 11.15
C ASN A 18 3.41 7.12 10.62
N ARG A 19 3.69 7.71 9.44
CA ARG A 19 2.81 8.68 8.77
C ARG A 19 1.46 8.05 8.38
N ALA A 20 1.36 6.73 8.18
CA ALA A 20 0.09 6.08 7.86
C ALA A 20 -0.99 6.34 8.93
N LYS A 21 -0.58 6.34 10.21
CA LYS A 21 -1.47 6.59 11.35
C LYS A 21 -2.01 8.01 11.41
N THR A 22 -1.39 8.97 10.72
CA THR A 22 -1.92 10.34 10.63
C THR A 22 -3.10 10.45 9.66
N PHE A 23 -3.30 9.46 8.79
CA PHE A 23 -4.46 9.40 7.90
C PHE A 23 -5.63 8.69 8.58
N PHE A 24 -5.45 7.42 8.95
CA PHE A 24 -6.44 6.64 9.68
C PHE A 24 -5.78 5.57 10.54
N GLU A 25 -6.56 4.99 11.45
CA GLU A 25 -6.18 3.80 12.21
C GLU A 25 -7.25 2.73 11.97
N TYR A 26 -6.81 1.52 11.65
CA TYR A 26 -7.68 0.35 11.48
C TYR A 26 -7.55 -0.57 12.70
N ASP A 27 -8.68 -1.16 13.07
CA ASP A 27 -8.77 -2.24 14.04
C ASP A 27 -8.55 -3.59 13.34
N SER A 28 -9.26 -3.82 12.24
CA SER A 28 -9.13 -5.05 11.44
C SER A 28 -9.38 -4.80 9.95
N MET A 29 -8.89 -5.73 9.13
CA MET A 29 -9.16 -5.78 7.69
C MET A 29 -9.47 -7.21 7.26
N GLU A 30 -10.54 -7.40 6.52
CA GLU A 30 -11.00 -8.70 6.02
C GLU A 30 -10.98 -8.71 4.50
N ALA A 31 -10.38 -9.74 3.90
CA ALA A 31 -10.26 -9.89 2.46
C ALA A 31 -10.96 -11.18 2.01
N ASN A 32 -11.90 -11.05 1.08
CA ASN A 32 -12.63 -12.17 0.49
C ASN A 32 -12.79 -11.97 -1.02
N GLY A 33 -12.01 -12.69 -1.83
CA GLY A 33 -11.98 -12.53 -3.28
C GLY A 33 -11.62 -11.09 -3.67
N GLN A 34 -12.60 -10.37 -4.22
CA GLN A 34 -12.46 -8.96 -4.62
C GLN A 34 -12.98 -7.95 -3.57
N GLN A 35 -13.53 -8.42 -2.45
CA GLN A 35 -14.07 -7.57 -1.39
C GLN A 35 -13.05 -7.38 -0.27
N LEU A 36 -12.74 -6.12 0.03
CA LEU A 36 -11.98 -5.71 1.22
C LEU A 36 -12.90 -4.94 2.16
N VAL A 37 -12.98 -5.35 3.42
CA VAL A 37 -13.67 -4.63 4.48
C VAL A 37 -12.62 -4.10 5.45
N ILE A 38 -12.68 -2.81 5.76
CA ILE A 38 -11.76 -2.13 6.69
C ILE A 38 -12.60 -1.64 7.88
N HIS A 39 -12.28 -2.13 9.07
CA HIS A 39 -12.85 -1.63 10.32
C HIS A 39 -11.89 -0.61 10.94
N THR A 40 -12.35 0.61 11.13
CA THR A 40 -11.56 1.69 11.72
C THR A 40 -11.82 1.82 13.21
N THR A 41 -10.84 2.33 13.96
CA THR A 41 -10.96 2.50 15.42
C THR A 41 -11.93 3.62 15.83
N LYS A 42 -12.26 4.50 14.88
CA LYS A 42 -13.23 5.61 15.01
C LYS A 42 -13.80 5.97 13.63
N GLU A 43 -14.71 6.93 13.56
CA GLU A 43 -15.27 7.40 12.30
C GLU A 43 -14.24 8.19 11.48
N TYR A 44 -14.13 7.85 10.19
CA TYR A 44 -13.35 8.60 9.21
C TYR A 44 -14.24 8.97 8.02
N PRO A 45 -15.00 10.08 8.08
CA PRO A 45 -15.97 10.44 7.03
C PRO A 45 -15.33 10.65 5.64
N ASN A 46 -14.04 11.00 5.60
CA ASN A 46 -13.27 11.16 4.36
C ASN A 46 -12.42 9.92 4.00
N MET A 47 -12.73 8.72 4.50
CA MET A 47 -11.95 7.51 4.22
C MET A 47 -11.54 7.32 2.74
N PRO A 48 -12.42 7.56 1.73
CA PRO A 48 -12.00 7.51 0.33
C PRO A 48 -10.88 8.49 -0.04
N GLY A 49 -10.91 9.71 0.49
CA GLY A 49 -9.87 10.72 0.27
C GLY A 49 -8.56 10.38 0.98
N LEU A 50 -8.65 9.78 2.17
CA LEU A 50 -7.47 9.29 2.90
C LEU A 50 -6.75 8.17 2.15
N LEU A 51 -7.51 7.22 1.59
CA LEU A 51 -6.98 6.13 0.77
C LEU A 51 -6.42 6.59 -0.59
N ALA A 52 -6.75 7.81 -1.04
CA ALA A 52 -6.23 8.38 -2.27
C ALA A 52 -4.82 8.98 -2.12
N ASP A 53 -4.28 9.09 -0.91
CA ASP A 53 -2.91 9.58 -0.70
C ASP A 53 -1.88 8.63 -1.34
N PRO A 54 -0.81 9.15 -1.98
CA PRO A 54 0.22 8.31 -2.59
C PRO A 54 0.90 7.32 -1.63
N LEU A 55 0.81 7.53 -0.32
CA LEU A 55 1.29 6.57 0.68
C LEU A 55 0.57 5.20 0.59
N PHE A 56 -0.68 5.18 0.13
CA PHE A 56 -1.51 3.96 0.05
C PHE A 56 -1.61 3.38 -1.37
N LEU A 57 -0.67 3.72 -2.26
CA LEU A 57 -0.55 3.04 -3.55
C LEU A 57 -0.44 1.52 -3.36
N ILE A 58 -1.16 0.77 -4.19
CA ILE A 58 -1.16 -0.69 -4.13
C ILE A 58 0.09 -1.23 -4.82
N VAL A 59 0.91 -1.92 -4.04
CA VAL A 59 2.18 -2.51 -4.46
C VAL A 59 2.20 -4.01 -4.21
N ASP A 60 2.98 -4.73 -5.01
CA ASP A 60 3.21 -6.16 -4.84
C ASP A 60 4.15 -6.43 -3.66
N VAL A 61 3.56 -6.65 -2.48
CA VAL A 61 4.29 -6.96 -1.25
C VAL A 61 5.02 -8.30 -1.34
N GLN A 62 4.54 -9.24 -2.15
CA GLN A 62 5.21 -10.53 -2.29
C GLN A 62 6.54 -10.37 -3.01
N ALA A 63 6.59 -9.55 -4.07
CA ALA A 63 7.86 -9.23 -4.74
C ALA A 63 8.91 -8.62 -3.81
N GLU A 64 8.50 -7.76 -2.84
CA GLU A 64 9.42 -7.24 -1.82
C GLU A 64 9.94 -8.36 -0.90
N LYS A 65 9.06 -9.26 -0.46
CA LYS A 65 9.42 -10.43 0.36
C LYS A 65 10.34 -11.40 -0.37
N ASP A 66 10.16 -11.56 -1.68
CA ASP A 66 10.97 -12.41 -2.55
C ASP A 66 12.33 -11.79 -2.91
N GLY A 67 12.64 -10.61 -2.38
CA GLY A 67 13.98 -10.02 -2.42
C GLY A 67 14.11 -8.75 -3.27
N ARG A 68 13.03 -8.27 -3.91
CA ARG A 68 13.08 -7.00 -4.65
C ARG A 68 13.32 -5.84 -3.70
N ASN A 69 14.36 -5.05 -3.96
CA ASN A 69 14.64 -3.85 -3.17
C ASN A 69 13.86 -2.65 -3.70
N PHE A 70 12.73 -2.30 -3.09
CA PHE A 70 11.90 -1.18 -3.55
C PHE A 70 12.63 0.17 -3.60
N ALA A 71 13.63 0.40 -2.74
CA ALA A 71 14.39 1.65 -2.74
C ALA A 71 15.41 1.76 -3.88
N LYS A 72 15.85 0.62 -4.45
CA LYS A 72 16.85 0.57 -5.53
C LYS A 72 16.26 0.20 -6.88
N GLU A 73 15.25 -0.65 -6.88
CA GLU A 73 14.64 -1.24 -8.08
C GLU A 73 13.24 -0.67 -8.33
N GLY A 74 12.71 0.13 -7.40
CA GLY A 74 11.33 0.64 -7.42
C GLY A 74 10.30 -0.43 -7.05
N PRO A 75 9.10 -0.03 -6.59
CA PRO A 75 8.02 -0.96 -6.32
C PRO A 75 7.43 -1.53 -7.62
N ILE A 76 6.85 -2.72 -7.54
CA ILE A 76 5.92 -3.23 -8.57
C ILE A 76 4.53 -2.76 -8.17
N GLY A 77 3.88 -1.98 -9.01
CA GLY A 77 2.53 -1.43 -8.77
C GLY A 77 1.61 -1.65 -9.96
N THR A 78 0.43 -1.03 -9.92
CA THR A 78 -0.64 -1.19 -10.92
C THR A 78 -0.71 -0.04 -11.93
N GLY A 79 0.30 0.82 -11.96
CA GLY A 79 0.35 1.99 -12.84
C GLY A 79 0.56 1.61 -14.31
N PRO A 80 0.33 2.55 -15.25
CA PRO A 80 0.48 2.30 -16.68
C PRO A 80 1.93 2.13 -17.14
N TYR A 81 2.91 2.45 -16.28
CA TYR A 81 4.34 2.31 -16.54
C TYR A 81 5.02 1.49 -15.46
N VAL A 82 5.96 0.63 -15.88
CA VAL A 82 6.73 -0.25 -14.99
C VAL A 82 8.13 0.32 -14.79
N VAL A 83 8.61 0.36 -13.55
CA VAL A 83 9.98 0.79 -13.25
C VAL A 83 10.97 -0.21 -13.85
N LYS A 84 11.84 0.27 -14.77
CA LYS A 84 12.90 -0.52 -15.40
C LYS A 84 14.25 -0.35 -14.73
N SER A 85 14.59 0.88 -14.34
CA SER A 85 15.86 1.23 -13.69
C SER A 85 15.69 2.49 -12.87
N PHE A 86 16.39 2.58 -11.74
CA PHE A 86 16.46 3.79 -10.92
C PHE A 86 17.94 4.12 -10.67
N THR A 87 18.31 5.38 -10.90
CA THR A 87 19.67 5.90 -10.73
C THR A 87 19.58 7.08 -9.79
N LYS A 88 20.10 6.93 -8.57
CA LYS A 88 19.92 7.89 -7.47
C LYS A 88 20.46 9.28 -7.82
N GLU A 89 21.52 9.36 -8.62
CA GLU A 89 22.15 10.63 -9.04
C GLU A 89 21.23 11.49 -9.95
N ARG A 90 20.12 10.92 -10.44
CA ARG A 90 19.15 11.59 -11.31
C ARG A 90 17.77 11.78 -10.64
N ALA A 91 17.66 11.50 -9.34
CA ALA A 91 16.43 11.55 -8.56
C ALA A 91 16.30 12.87 -7.78
#